data_AF-A0A7S4SEW8-F1
#
_entry.id   AF-A0A7S4SEW8-F1
#
_cell.length_a   1.000
_cell.length_b   1.000
_cell.length_c   1.000
_cell.angle_alpha   90.00
_cell.angle_beta   90.00
_cell.angle_gamma   90.00
#
_symmetry.space_group_name_H-M   'P 1'
#
loop_
_entity.id
_entity.type
_entity.pdbx_description
1 polymer ?
#
loop_
_entity_poly.entity_id
_entity_poly.type
_entity_poly.pdbx_seq_one_letter_code
_entity_poly.pdbx_strand_id
1 'polypeptide(L)'
;RMANVELRYDDAIHLCLTVLKELGCRFPRGGVTGLMKAVVSVRKTVKMVKQTPTEVLDSLPVATDPSKLAQVAFLNRLNLWCYLAGEKFLYLHTLSTTKQVQMTLSNGLFEWSS
;
A
#
# COMPACT_ATOMS: atom_id res chain seq x y z
N ARG A 1 -2.75 -21.80 20.07
CA ARG A 1 -2.46 -20.37 20.32
C ARG A 1 -2.11 -19.61 19.03
N MET A 2 -1.36 -20.21 18.08
CA MET A 2 -1.00 -19.58 16.79
C MET A 2 -2.20 -19.37 15.84
N ALA A 3 -3.12 -20.34 15.71
CA ALA A 3 -4.30 -20.22 14.85
C ALA A 3 -5.22 -19.02 15.18
N ASN A 4 -5.34 -18.65 16.47
CA ASN A 4 -6.11 -17.48 16.88
C ASN A 4 -5.43 -16.15 16.49
N VAL A 5 -4.11 -16.15 16.31
CA VAL A 5 -3.35 -14.95 15.93
C VAL A 5 -3.44 -14.74 14.41
N GLU A 6 -3.33 -15.81 13.62
CA GLU A 6 -3.51 -15.75 12.17
C GLU A 6 -4.93 -15.30 11.77
N LEU A 7 -5.96 -15.82 12.44
CA LEU A 7 -7.35 -15.39 12.23
C LEU A 7 -7.53 -13.87 12.49
N ARG A 8 -6.84 -13.32 13.49
CA ARG A 8 -6.89 -11.88 13.80
C ARG A 8 -6.22 -11.04 12.72
N TYR A 9 -5.17 -11.56 12.06
CA TYR A 9 -4.52 -10.85 10.95
C TYR A 9 -5.38 -10.87 9.69
N ASP A 10 -6.02 -11.99 9.37
CA ASP A 10 -7.01 -12.07 8.28
C ASP A 10 -8.11 -11.02 8.47
N ASP A 11 -8.71 -10.95 9.66
CA ASP A 11 -9.77 -9.98 9.98
C ASP A 11 -9.28 -8.53 9.86
N ALA A 12 -8.08 -8.24 10.39
CA ALA A 12 -7.49 -6.91 10.30
C ALA A 12 -7.18 -6.49 8.86
N ILE A 13 -6.70 -7.42 8.02
CA ILE A 13 -6.49 -7.22 6.59
C ILE A 13 -7.82 -6.95 5.89
N HIS A 14 -8.85 -7.75 6.17
CA HIS A 14 -10.18 -7.58 5.59
C HIS A 14 -10.81 -6.23 5.96
N LEU A 15 -10.64 -5.78 7.20
CA LEU A 15 -11.08 -4.45 7.63
C LEU A 15 -10.35 -3.35 6.85
N CYS A 16 -9.02 -3.44 6.74
CA CYS A 16 -8.23 -2.47 5.99
C CYS A 16 -8.66 -2.40 4.51
N LEU A 17 -8.87 -3.55 3.88
CA LEU A 17 -9.33 -3.63 2.49
C LEU A 17 -10.72 -3.04 2.29
N THR A 18 -11.61 -3.19 3.27
CA THR A 18 -12.97 -2.63 3.24
C THR A 18 -12.91 -1.11 3.29
N VAL A 19 -12.17 -0.56 4.27
CA VAL A 19 -12.01 0.90 4.39
C VAL A 19 -11.30 1.49 3.18
N LEU A 20 -10.23 0.86 2.69
CA LEU A 20 -9.52 1.32 1.49
C LEU A 20 -10.45 1.36 0.27
N LYS A 21 -11.34 0.37 0.11
CA LYS A 21 -12.35 0.35 -0.96
C LYS A 21 -13.32 1.52 -0.84
N GLU A 22 -13.79 1.85 0.37
CA GLU A 22 -14.66 3.00 0.64
C GLU A 22 -13.96 4.33 0.33
N LEU A 23 -12.65 4.41 0.61
CA LEU A 23 -11.79 5.54 0.23
C LEU A 23 -11.42 5.57 -1.26
N GLY A 24 -11.95 4.65 -2.09
CA GLY A 24 -11.67 4.59 -3.53
C GLY A 24 -10.39 3.87 -3.92
N CYS A 25 -9.65 3.28 -2.98
CA CYS A 25 -8.43 2.51 -3.19
C CYS A 25 -8.72 1.00 -3.23
N ARG A 26 -8.89 0.45 -4.44
CA ARG A 26 -9.25 -0.97 -4.62
C ARG A 26 -8.03 -1.86 -4.83
N PHE A 27 -8.02 -2.99 -4.13
CA PHE A 27 -7.05 -4.06 -4.31
C PHE A 27 -7.65 -5.26 -5.05
N PRO A 28 -6.86 -5.98 -5.85
CA PRO A 28 -7.32 -7.22 -6.46
C PRO A 28 -7.60 -8.28 -5.39
N ARG A 29 -8.68 -9.05 -5.60
CA ARG A 29 -8.96 -10.26 -4.79
C ARG A 29 -7.90 -11.33 -5.12
N GLY A 30 -7.50 -12.10 -4.11
CA GLY A 30 -6.31 -12.96 -4.12
C GLY A 30 -6.30 -14.09 -5.17
N GLY A 31 -5.15 -14.75 -5.27
CA GLY A 31 -4.86 -15.85 -6.20
C GLY A 31 -3.70 -15.56 -7.15
N VAL A 32 -3.52 -16.40 -8.17
CA VAL A 32 -2.44 -16.29 -9.17
C VAL A 32 -2.42 -14.92 -9.88
N THR A 33 -3.61 -14.35 -10.12
CA THR A 33 -3.76 -13.01 -10.71
C THR A 33 -3.26 -11.89 -9.78
N GLY A 34 -3.33 -12.07 -8.46
CA GLY A 34 -2.79 -11.14 -7.46
C GLY A 34 -1.26 -11.09 -7.51
N LEU A 35 -0.61 -12.25 -7.60
CA LEU A 35 0.86 -12.35 -7.71
C LEU A 35 1.39 -11.70 -8.99
N MET A 36 0.77 -11.99 -10.15
CA MET A 36 1.18 -11.35 -11.41
C MET A 36 1.04 -9.82 -11.35
N LYS A 37 -0.08 -9.33 -10.77
CA LYS A 37 -0.28 -7.89 -10.57
C LYS A 37 0.76 -7.28 -9.65
N ALA A 38 1.16 -7.97 -8.59
CA ALA A 38 2.22 -7.52 -7.69
C ALA A 38 3.55 -7.34 -8.45
N VAL A 39 3.98 -8.35 -9.22
CA VAL A 39 5.22 -8.28 -10.03
C VAL A 39 5.17 -7.12 -11.04
N VAL A 40 4.05 -6.98 -11.76
CA VAL A 40 3.85 -5.88 -12.71
C VAL A 40 3.89 -4.52 -11.99
N SER A 41 3.26 -4.41 -10.82
CA SER A 41 3.25 -3.18 -10.03
C SER A 41 4.65 -2.78 -9.57
N VAL A 42 5.46 -3.75 -9.13
CA VAL A 42 6.88 -3.51 -8.76
C VAL A 42 7.65 -2.98 -9.96
N ARG A 43 7.57 -3.65 -11.12
CA ARG A 43 8.29 -3.21 -12.33
C ARG A 43 7.91 -1.79 -12.74
N LYS A 44 6.61 -1.47 -12.72
CA LYS A 44 6.11 -0.12 -13.03
C LYS A 44 6.61 0.91 -12.03
N THR A 45 6.59 0.57 -10.74
CA THR A 45 7.00 1.47 -9.66
C THR A 45 8.49 1.74 -9.70
N VAL A 46 9.33 0.71 -9.89
CA VAL A 46 10.78 0.86 -10.07
C VAL A 46 11.09 1.73 -11.29
N LYS A 47 10.40 1.52 -12.41
CA LYS A 47 10.59 2.34 -13.61
C LYS A 47 10.25 3.81 -13.33
N MET A 48 9.14 4.06 -12.66
CA MET A 48 8.70 5.41 -12.29
C MET A 48 9.70 6.09 -11.36
N VAL A 49 10.11 5.43 -10.27
CA VAL A 49 11.13 5.96 -9.35
C VAL A 49 12.43 6.30 -10.08
N LYS A 50 12.90 5.43 -10.98
CA LYS A 50 14.11 5.69 -11.78
C LYS A 50 13.97 6.84 -12.78
N GLN A 51 12.75 7.18 -13.17
CA GLN A 51 12.45 8.25 -14.12
C GLN A 51 12.11 9.57 -13.43
N THR A 52 11.82 9.56 -12.12
CA THR A 52 11.56 10.76 -11.33
C THR A 52 12.89 11.44 -11.00
N PRO A 53 13.11 12.70 -11.44
CA PRO A 53 14.29 13.47 -11.06
C PRO A 53 14.31 13.72 -9.55
N THR A 54 15.49 13.76 -8.95
CA THR A 54 15.66 13.97 -7.50
C THR A 54 15.07 15.31 -7.05
N GLU A 55 15.17 16.35 -7.89
CA GLU A 55 14.64 17.69 -7.61
C GLU A 55 13.11 17.70 -7.48
N VAL A 56 12.43 16.75 -8.13
CA VAL A 56 10.98 16.58 -8.00
C VAL A 56 10.63 15.95 -6.65
N LEU A 57 11.51 15.11 -6.09
CA LEU A 57 11.31 14.51 -4.77
C LEU A 57 11.43 15.57 -3.66
N ASP A 58 12.39 16.48 -3.81
CA ASP A 58 12.64 17.57 -2.84
C ASP A 58 11.54 18.64 -2.85
N SER A 59 10.76 18.71 -3.93
CA SER A 59 9.65 19.66 -4.11
C SER A 59 8.26 19.02 -3.99
N LEU A 60 8.18 17.78 -3.48
CA LEU A 60 6.91 17.09 -3.32
C LEU A 60 5.97 17.87 -2.38
N PRO A 61 4.76 18.24 -2.83
CA PRO A 61 3.85 19.04 -2.04
C PRO A 61 3.33 18.23 -0.86
N VAL A 62 3.31 18.81 0.34
CA VAL A 62 2.67 18.19 1.50
C VAL A 62 1.20 17.93 1.18
N ALA A 63 0.79 16.68 1.31
CA ALA A 63 -0.58 16.31 1.02
C ALA A 63 -1.54 16.87 2.07
N THR A 64 -2.53 17.63 1.60
CA THR A 64 -3.56 18.26 2.45
C THR A 64 -4.93 17.58 2.37
N ASP A 65 -5.13 16.69 1.40
CA ASP A 65 -6.40 15.98 1.19
C ASP A 65 -6.61 14.92 2.29
N PRO A 66 -7.63 15.08 3.16
CA PRO A 66 -7.90 14.15 4.26
C PRO A 66 -8.19 12.72 3.80
N SER A 67 -8.79 12.54 2.62
CA SER A 67 -9.07 11.21 2.07
C SER A 67 -7.78 10.51 1.68
N LYS A 68 -6.84 11.23 1.06
CA LYS A 68 -5.53 10.68 0.68
C LYS A 68 -4.68 10.36 1.90
N LEU A 69 -4.71 11.22 2.92
CA LEU A 69 -4.03 10.95 4.20
C LEU A 69 -4.59 9.70 4.88
N ALA A 70 -5.93 9.55 4.92
CA ALA A 70 -6.57 8.35 5.43
C ALA A 70 -6.18 7.09 4.63
N GLN A 71 -6.11 7.18 3.30
CA GLN A 71 -5.64 6.06 2.47
C GLN A 71 -4.23 5.64 2.84
N VAL A 72 -3.30 6.58 3.02
CA VAL A 72 -1.91 6.25 3.41
C VAL A 72 -1.85 5.60 4.79
N ALA A 73 -2.60 6.13 5.77
CA ALA A 73 -2.67 5.54 7.10
C ALA A 73 -3.19 4.08 7.07
N PHE A 74 -4.23 3.81 6.28
CA PHE A 74 -4.76 2.46 6.12
C PHE A 74 -3.86 1.56 5.27
N LEU A 75 -3.11 2.10 4.30
CA LEU A 75 -2.08 1.35 3.57
C LEU A 75 -0.92 0.95 4.50
N ASN A 76 -0.50 1.83 5.42
CA ASN A 76 0.52 1.54 6.43
C ASN A 76 0.07 0.39 7.35
N ARG A 77 -1.18 0.44 7.82
CA ARG A 77 -1.78 -0.65 8.61
C ARG A 77 -1.89 -1.94 7.81
N LEU A 78 -2.35 -1.87 6.56
CA LEU A 78 -2.45 -3.03 5.68
C LEU A 78 -1.08 -3.69 5.46
N ASN A 79 -0.02 -2.92 5.23
CA ASN A 79 1.35 -3.44 5.11
C ASN A 79 1.76 -4.19 6.37
N LEU A 80 1.56 -3.59 7.55
CA LEU A 80 1.93 -4.21 8.82
C LEU A 80 1.22 -5.57 9.00
N TRP A 81 -0.09 -5.61 8.79
CA TRP A 81 -0.85 -6.85 8.94
C TRP A 81 -0.46 -7.91 7.90
N CYS A 82 -0.23 -7.51 6.64
CA CYS A 82 0.22 -8.45 5.61
C CYS A 82 1.62 -8.99 5.90
N TYR A 83 2.52 -8.16 6.44
CA TYR A 83 3.85 -8.59 6.88
C TYR A 83 3.76 -9.60 8.02
N LEU A 84 2.93 -9.33 9.03
CA LEU A 84 2.73 -10.23 10.17
C LEU A 84 2.01 -11.53 9.80
N ALA A 85 1.14 -11.51 8.78
CA ALA A 85 0.41 -12.68 8.29
C ALA A 85 1.25 -13.59 7.37
N GLY A 86 2.49 -13.21 7.05
CA GLY A 86 3.44 -14.04 6.30
C GLY A 86 3.11 -14.23 4.82
N GLU A 87 3.55 -15.36 4.26
CA GLU A 87 3.56 -15.60 2.81
C GLU A 87 2.19 -15.52 2.14
N LYS A 88 1.12 -15.87 2.88
CA LYS A 88 -0.26 -15.86 2.40
C LYS A 88 -0.69 -14.50 1.84
N PHE A 89 -0.17 -13.40 2.40
CA PHE A 89 -0.52 -12.03 1.99
C PHE A 89 0.65 -11.27 1.38
N LEU A 90 1.73 -11.96 0.99
CA LEU A 90 2.91 -11.31 0.40
C LEU A 90 2.56 -10.51 -0.87
N TYR A 91 1.69 -11.02 -1.73
CA TYR A 91 1.23 -10.30 -2.92
C TYR A 91 0.52 -9.00 -2.55
N LEU A 92 -0.27 -9.01 -1.48
CA LEU A 92 -1.05 -7.87 -1.04
C LEU A 92 -0.14 -6.82 -0.42
N HIS A 93 0.82 -7.24 0.41
CA HIS A 93 1.91 -6.41 0.93
C HIS A 93 2.65 -5.69 -0.21
N THR A 94 3.08 -6.41 -1.24
CA THR A 94 3.77 -5.81 -2.39
C THR A 94 2.89 -4.78 -3.12
N LEU A 95 1.61 -5.09 -3.31
CA LEU A 95 0.68 -4.16 -3.96
C LEU A 95 0.45 -2.90 -3.12
N SER A 96 0.33 -3.02 -1.80
CA SER A 96 0.14 -1.86 -0.92
C SER A 96 1.39 -1.00 -0.85
N THR A 97 2.59 -1.59 -0.76
CA THR A 97 3.86 -0.84 -0.83
C THR A 97 4.00 -0.08 -2.16
N THR A 98 3.75 -0.74 -3.30
CA THR A 98 3.86 -0.08 -4.62
C THR A 98 2.82 1.03 -4.80
N LYS A 99 1.62 0.86 -4.25
CA LYS A 99 0.58 1.90 -4.23
C LYS A 99 0.99 3.10 -3.38
N GLN A 100 1.64 2.88 -2.23
CA GLN A 100 2.16 3.98 -1.41
C GLN A 100 3.23 4.77 -2.15
N VAL A 101 4.21 4.11 -2.76
CA VAL A 101 5.24 4.80 -3.55
C VAL A 101 4.61 5.62 -4.68
N GLN A 102 3.63 5.05 -5.39
CA GLN A 102 2.85 5.79 -6.39
C GLN A 102 2.17 7.04 -5.81
N MET A 103 1.54 6.90 -4.64
CA MET A 103 0.84 7.98 -3.96
C MET A 103 1.81 9.06 -3.48
N THR A 104 2.97 8.70 -2.94
CA THR A 104 4.04 9.61 -2.55
C THR A 104 4.56 10.38 -3.77
N LEU A 105 4.92 9.70 -4.85
CA LEU A 105 5.43 10.36 -6.06
C LEU A 105 4.41 11.26 -6.76
N SER A 106 3.12 10.94 -6.66
CA SER A 106 2.06 11.69 -7.35
C SER A 106 1.44 12.80 -6.50
N ASN A 107 1.52 12.74 -5.17
CA ASN A 107 0.79 13.64 -4.27
C ASN A 107 1.63 14.17 -3.10
N GLY A 108 2.92 13.85 -3.03
CA GLY A 108 3.82 14.22 -1.93
C GLY A 108 3.34 13.75 -0.55
N LEU A 109 2.68 12.60 -0.52
CA LEU A 109 2.25 11.94 0.70
C LEU A 109 3.44 11.30 1.41
N PHE A 110 3.97 11.95 2.45
CA PHE A 110 4.98 11.41 3.36
C PHE A 110 4.59 11.74 4.81
N GLU A 111 4.72 10.79 5.73
CA GLU A 111 4.31 10.95 7.15
C GLU A 111 5.20 11.90 7.97
N TRP A 112 6.30 12.41 7.39
CA TRP A 112 7.33 13.20 8.11
C TRP A 112 7.52 14.62 7.59
N SER A 113 6.50 15.27 7.02
CA SER A 113 6.57 16.71 6.75
C SER A 113 6.02 17.49 7.95
N SER A 114 6.90 17.75 8.93
CA SER A 114 6.72 18.75 9.99
C SER A 114 8.10 19.30 10.35
#